data_AF-A0A7G9BK06-F1
#
_entry.id   AF-A0A7G9BK06-F1
#
_cell.length_a   1.000
_cell.length_b   1.000
_cell.length_c   1.000
_cell.angle_alpha   90.00
_cell.angle_beta   90.00
_cell.angle_gamma   90.00
#
_symmetry.space_group_name_H-M   'P 1'
#
loop_
_entity.id
_entity.type
_entity.pdbx_description
1 polymer ?
#
loop_
_entity_poly.entity_id
_entity_poly.type
_entity_poly.pdbx_seq_one_letter_code
_entity_poly.pdbx_strand_id
1 'polypeptide(L)'
;MSRLLIGFIALILLAACNKDRKPADIVSQKEMVSLLSDFHLAEGYIYSLPQDSSRLLANKYYQAVFDKYGVDSASFHKSLIYYSQDPQTLNGIYAQVEQHLQQMQTTEQGIRDAKTREIYIADSIKNAAVQDSVLRIKADSLDWQLTKNLLFWKNKDSIALQPKPWSREAYQAFVGRMFLVKGSNEKLAGLLGQDTVSQTTSLDSLKNK
;
A
#
# COMPACT_ATOMS: atom_id res chain seq x y z
N MET A 1 77.72 -16.58 23.59
CA MET A 1 76.44 -16.60 24.34
C MET A 1 75.34 -15.80 23.64
N SER A 2 75.59 -14.57 23.16
CA SER A 2 74.59 -13.70 22.50
C SER A 2 74.02 -14.23 21.17
N ARG A 3 74.78 -15.00 20.37
CA ARG A 3 74.32 -15.56 19.08
C ARG A 3 73.31 -16.71 19.23
N LEU A 4 73.36 -17.44 20.35
CA LEU A 4 72.41 -18.52 20.66
C LEU A 4 71.06 -17.95 21.14
N LEU A 5 71.09 -16.84 21.87
CA LEU A 5 69.88 -16.12 22.31
C LEU A 5 69.06 -15.58 21.13
N ILE A 6 69.71 -15.04 20.10
CA ILE A 6 69.03 -14.51 18.91
C ILE A 6 68.34 -15.65 18.14
N GLY A 7 68.98 -16.81 18.02
CA GLY A 7 68.37 -17.99 17.39
C GLY A 7 67.19 -18.55 18.19
N PHE A 8 67.28 -18.54 19.52
CA PHE A 8 66.19 -18.99 20.39
C PHE A 8 64.98 -18.04 20.36
N ILE A 9 65.23 -16.73 20.34
CA ILE A 9 64.18 -15.70 20.18
C ILE A 9 63.50 -15.81 18.81
N ALA A 10 64.27 -16.05 17.74
CA ALA A 10 63.72 -16.27 16.40
C ALA A 10 62.83 -17.53 16.34
N LEU A 11 63.23 -18.60 17.04
CA LEU A 11 62.44 -19.84 17.15
C LEU A 11 61.11 -19.63 17.88
N ILE A 12 61.11 -18.82 18.95
CA ILE A 12 59.90 -18.46 19.70
C ILE A 12 58.96 -17.60 18.84
N LEU A 13 59.50 -16.64 18.07
CA LEU A 13 58.72 -15.80 17.16
C LEU A 13 58.08 -16.60 16.01
N LEU A 14 58.78 -17.61 15.50
CA LEU A 14 58.24 -18.53 14.48
C LEU A 14 57.16 -19.46 15.05
N ALA A 15 57.30 -19.90 16.31
CA ALA A 15 56.30 -20.73 16.99
C ALA A 15 55.05 -19.95 17.45
N ALA A 16 55.11 -18.62 17.52
CA ALA A 16 53.97 -17.77 17.84
C ALA A 16 52.97 -17.61 16.67
N CYS A 17 53.38 -17.97 15.45
CA CYS A 17 52.52 -17.98 14.27
C CYS A 17 51.72 -19.31 14.19
N ASN A 18 50.91 -19.58 15.21
CA ASN A 18 49.95 -20.67 15.14
C ASN A 18 48.76 -20.21 14.29
N LYS A 19 48.70 -20.75 13.07
CA LYS A 19 47.55 -20.61 12.17
C LYS A 19 46.30 -21.10 12.91
N ASP A 20 45.37 -20.19 13.15
CA ASP A 20 44.17 -20.36 13.98
C ASP A 20 43.43 -21.66 13.66
N ARG A 21 43.58 -22.66 14.53
CA ARG A 21 42.72 -23.85 14.50
C ARG A 21 41.38 -23.43 15.07
N LYS A 22 40.39 -23.25 14.19
CA LYS A 22 39.00 -23.02 14.59
C LYS A 22 38.62 -24.03 15.68
N PRO A 23 38.24 -23.58 16.90
CA PRO A 23 37.79 -24.51 17.94
C PRO A 23 36.57 -25.29 17.42
N ALA A 24 36.49 -26.58 17.74
CA ALA A 24 35.43 -27.47 17.25
C ALA A 24 34.00 -27.05 17.64
N ASP A 25 33.89 -26.12 18.59
CA ASP A 25 32.65 -25.62 19.21
C ASP A 25 32.28 -24.21 18.73
N ILE A 26 32.74 -23.82 17.54
CA ILE A 26 32.41 -22.53 16.91
C ILE A 26 31.52 -22.77 15.69
N VAL A 27 30.32 -22.15 15.71
CA VAL A 27 29.34 -22.17 14.62
C VAL A 27 30.00 -21.78 13.29
N SER A 28 29.64 -22.39 12.17
CA SER A 28 30.20 -22.01 10.87
C SER A 28 29.80 -20.59 10.48
N GLN A 29 30.60 -19.91 9.65
CA GLN A 29 30.27 -18.54 9.23
C GLN A 29 28.92 -18.47 8.52
N LYS A 30 28.62 -19.47 7.67
CA LYS A 30 27.35 -19.57 6.95
C LYS A 30 26.17 -19.78 7.90
N GLU A 31 26.31 -20.71 8.86
CA GLU A 31 25.27 -20.93 9.88
C GLU A 31 25.11 -19.71 10.79
N MET A 32 26.20 -19.01 11.12
CA MET A 32 26.18 -17.80 11.92
C MET A 32 25.40 -16.68 11.24
N VAL A 33 25.52 -16.51 9.92
CA VAL A 33 24.70 -15.56 9.15
C VAL A 33 23.21 -15.89 9.30
N SER A 34 22.82 -17.14 9.06
CA SER A 34 21.40 -17.55 9.18
C SER A 34 20.88 -17.44 10.61
N LEU A 35 21.67 -17.85 11.60
CA LEU A 35 21.34 -17.78 13.01
C LEU A 35 21.18 -16.33 13.47
N LEU A 36 22.12 -15.43 13.14
CA LEU A 36 22.02 -14.01 13.49
C LEU A 36 20.84 -13.33 12.80
N SER A 37 20.55 -13.67 11.54
CA SER A 37 19.35 -13.16 10.86
C SER A 37 18.08 -13.51 11.63
N ASP A 38 17.89 -14.78 12.00
CA ASP A 38 16.71 -15.21 12.74
C ASP A 38 16.68 -14.65 14.17
N PHE A 39 17.85 -14.55 14.81
CA PHE A 39 17.99 -13.97 16.14
C PHE A 39 17.55 -12.50 16.15
N HIS A 40 18.08 -11.67 15.23
CA HIS A 40 17.70 -10.27 15.13
C HIS A 40 16.27 -10.07 14.63
N LEU A 41 15.74 -10.98 13.82
CA LEU A 41 14.33 -10.99 13.46
C LEU A 41 13.44 -11.22 14.68
N ALA A 42 13.81 -12.20 15.52
CA ALA A 42 13.12 -12.47 16.78
C ALA A 42 13.24 -11.28 17.75
N GLU A 43 14.42 -10.67 17.88
CA GLU A 43 14.60 -9.44 18.66
C GLU A 43 13.70 -8.32 18.15
N GLY A 44 13.67 -8.07 16.84
CA GLY A 44 12.81 -7.05 16.24
C GLY A 44 11.33 -7.27 16.57
N TYR A 45 10.88 -8.52 16.55
CA TYR A 45 9.53 -8.87 17.01
C TYR A 45 9.34 -8.60 18.52
N ILE A 46 10.26 -9.05 19.37
CA ILE A 46 10.19 -8.84 20.82
C ILE A 46 10.15 -7.35 21.17
N TYR A 47 10.96 -6.52 20.49
CA TYR A 47 10.99 -5.06 20.67
C TYR A 47 9.70 -4.38 20.22
N SER A 48 8.94 -4.99 19.30
CA SER A 48 7.62 -4.47 18.89
C SER A 48 6.51 -4.74 19.90
N LEU A 49 6.76 -5.62 20.89
CA LEU A 49 5.78 -5.98 21.91
C LEU A 49 5.79 -5.00 23.10
N PRO A 50 4.67 -4.89 23.85
CA PRO A 50 4.66 -4.21 25.13
C PRO A 50 5.68 -4.80 26.12
N GLN A 51 6.25 -3.96 26.97
CA GLN A 51 7.37 -4.31 27.87
C GLN A 51 7.13 -5.55 28.74
N ASP A 52 5.90 -5.74 29.24
CA ASP A 52 5.58 -6.89 30.08
C ASP A 52 5.56 -8.20 29.27
N SER A 53 5.09 -8.12 28.02
CA SER A 53 5.06 -9.26 27.10
C SER A 53 6.46 -9.60 26.57
N SER A 54 7.26 -8.58 26.25
CA SER A 54 8.62 -8.77 25.75
C SER A 54 9.49 -9.50 26.79
N ARG A 55 9.41 -9.13 28.08
CA ARG A 55 10.15 -9.79 29.16
C ARG A 55 9.75 -11.25 29.37
N LEU A 56 8.47 -11.57 29.23
CA LEU A 56 7.97 -12.93 29.38
C LEU A 56 8.37 -13.83 28.20
N LEU A 57 8.38 -13.28 26.99
CA LEU A 57 8.52 -14.04 25.76
C LEU A 57 9.96 -14.10 25.24
N ALA A 58 10.82 -13.14 25.58
CA ALA A 58 12.18 -13.03 25.03
C ALA A 58 12.96 -14.36 25.14
N ASN A 59 13.01 -14.95 26.34
CA ASN A 59 13.73 -16.20 26.56
C ASN A 59 13.19 -17.36 25.71
N LYS A 60 11.85 -17.42 25.51
CA LYS A 60 11.24 -18.48 24.69
C LYS A 60 11.59 -18.32 23.21
N TYR A 61 11.60 -17.09 22.71
CA TYR A 61 11.99 -16.80 21.33
C TYR A 61 13.47 -17.07 21.09
N TYR A 62 14.36 -16.63 22.00
CA TYR A 62 15.79 -16.92 21.89
C TYR A 62 16.06 -18.42 21.92
N GLN A 63 15.42 -19.14 22.84
CA GLN A 63 15.53 -20.60 22.91
C GLN A 63 15.03 -21.27 21.62
N ALA A 64 13.89 -20.82 21.07
CA ALA A 64 13.38 -21.37 19.81
C ALA A 64 14.33 -21.15 18.62
N VAL A 65 15.01 -20.00 18.56
CA VAL A 65 16.06 -19.75 17.54
C VAL A 65 17.24 -20.69 17.76
N PHE A 66 17.73 -20.81 18.99
CA PHE A 66 18.83 -21.70 19.34
C PHE A 66 18.54 -23.19 19.03
N ASP A 67 17.34 -23.66 19.37
CA ASP A 67 16.87 -25.01 19.09
C ASP A 67 16.80 -25.28 17.57
N LYS A 68 16.40 -24.30 16.75
CA LYS A 68 16.34 -24.41 15.29
C LYS A 68 17.72 -24.71 14.67
N TYR A 69 18.78 -24.16 15.25
CA TYR A 69 20.15 -24.33 14.75
C TYR A 69 20.95 -25.40 15.52
N GLY A 70 20.38 -26.00 16.57
CA GLY A 70 21.07 -26.97 17.42
C GLY A 70 22.26 -26.35 18.18
N VAL A 71 22.17 -25.06 18.50
CA VAL A 71 23.22 -24.29 19.19
C VAL A 71 22.71 -23.89 20.56
N ASP A 72 23.55 -23.88 21.59
CA ASP A 72 23.17 -23.33 22.90
C ASP A 72 23.58 -21.86 23.04
N SER A 73 23.05 -21.17 24.06
CA SER A 73 23.38 -19.76 24.31
C SER A 73 24.88 -19.52 24.58
N ALA A 74 25.60 -20.50 25.13
CA ALA A 74 27.01 -20.37 25.49
C ALA A 74 27.92 -20.51 24.26
N SER A 75 27.69 -21.51 23.41
CA SER A 75 28.33 -21.72 22.12
C SER A 75 28.03 -20.57 21.16
N PHE A 76 26.82 -20.03 21.17
CA PHE A 76 26.49 -18.80 20.42
C PHE A 76 27.36 -17.63 20.90
N HIS A 77 27.36 -17.34 22.20
CA HIS A 77 28.13 -16.25 22.78
C HIS A 77 29.64 -16.39 22.53
N LYS A 78 30.16 -17.61 22.68
CA LYS A 78 31.56 -17.95 22.40
C LYS A 78 31.91 -17.76 20.93
N SER A 79 31.01 -18.15 20.02
CA SER A 79 31.17 -17.94 18.58
C SER A 79 31.16 -16.45 18.23
N LEU A 80 30.29 -15.66 18.86
CA LEU A 80 30.26 -14.22 18.67
C LEU A 80 31.56 -13.56 19.14
N ILE A 81 32.07 -13.94 20.31
CA ILE A 81 33.39 -13.48 20.80
C ILE A 81 34.49 -13.86 19.81
N TYR A 82 34.51 -15.10 19.32
CA TYR A 82 35.51 -15.56 18.35
C TYR A 82 35.51 -14.69 17.09
N TYR A 83 34.34 -14.44 16.50
CA TYR A 83 34.24 -13.60 15.31
C TYR A 83 34.54 -12.12 15.59
N SER A 84 34.32 -11.64 16.82
CA SER A 84 34.67 -10.26 17.20
C SER A 84 36.17 -9.97 17.26
N GLN A 85 37.02 -11.01 17.30
CA GLN A 85 38.48 -10.85 17.30
C GLN A 85 39.01 -10.35 15.95
N ASP A 86 38.29 -10.62 14.86
CA ASP A 86 38.59 -10.08 13.53
C ASP A 86 37.41 -9.23 13.01
N PRO A 87 37.52 -7.89 13.12
CA PRO A 87 36.48 -6.98 12.65
C PRO A 87 36.13 -7.14 11.16
N GLN A 88 37.09 -7.55 10.32
CA GLN A 88 36.81 -7.74 8.88
C GLN A 88 35.87 -8.92 8.65
N THR A 89 36.14 -10.05 9.31
CA THR A 89 35.28 -11.23 9.27
C THR A 89 33.89 -10.92 9.85
N LEU A 90 33.82 -10.23 11.00
CA LEU A 90 32.54 -9.88 11.62
C LEU A 90 31.70 -8.96 10.73
N ASN A 91 32.30 -7.93 10.13
CA ASN A 91 31.62 -7.05 9.20
C ASN A 91 31.09 -7.81 7.98
N GLY A 92 31.86 -8.76 7.45
CA GLY A 92 31.42 -9.61 6.35
C GLY A 92 30.23 -10.52 6.69
N ILE A 93 30.11 -10.97 7.94
CA ILE A 93 28.94 -11.69 8.45
C ILE A 93 27.74 -10.75 8.51
N TYR A 94 27.88 -9.58 9.15
CA TYR A 94 26.76 -8.65 9.31
C TYR A 94 26.26 -8.07 7.98
N ALA A 95 27.15 -7.83 6.99
CA ALA A 95 26.73 -7.41 5.66
C ALA A 95 25.81 -8.45 5.00
N GLN A 96 26.10 -9.75 5.17
CA GLN A 96 25.24 -10.82 4.66
C GLN A 96 23.94 -10.93 5.45
N VAL A 97 23.97 -10.74 6.77
CA VAL A 97 22.77 -10.70 7.63
C VAL A 97 21.83 -9.58 7.19
N GLU A 98 22.37 -8.38 6.96
CA GLU A 98 21.61 -7.22 6.49
C GLU A 98 20.97 -7.51 5.13
N GLN A 99 21.76 -8.03 4.17
CA GLN A 99 21.25 -8.39 2.85
C GLN A 99 20.12 -9.42 2.94
N HIS A 100 20.26 -10.44 3.79
CA HIS A 100 19.25 -11.47 3.97
C HIS A 100 17.95 -10.88 4.56
N LEU A 101 18.05 -10.03 5.59
CA LEU A 101 16.89 -9.36 6.18
C LEU A 101 16.20 -8.40 5.19
N GLN A 102 16.96 -7.63 4.41
CA GLN A 102 16.41 -6.76 3.35
C GLN A 102 15.68 -7.57 2.28
N GLN A 103 16.20 -8.74 1.90
CA GLN A 103 15.56 -9.62 0.94
C GLN A 103 14.22 -10.17 1.47
N MET A 104 14.18 -10.57 2.74
CA MET A 104 12.93 -10.99 3.39
C MET A 104 11.92 -9.83 3.42
N GLN A 105 12.35 -8.64 3.80
CA GLN A 105 11.49 -7.46 3.87
C GLN A 105 10.89 -7.08 2.51
N THR A 106 11.70 -7.02 1.46
CA THR A 106 11.24 -6.65 0.11
C THR A 106 10.26 -7.66 -0.46
N THR A 107 10.48 -8.95 -0.19
CA THR A 107 9.55 -10.02 -0.58
C THR A 107 8.19 -9.85 0.11
N GLU A 108 8.18 -9.65 1.43
CA GLU A 108 6.94 -9.45 2.20
C GLU A 108 6.20 -8.16 1.80
N GLN A 109 6.94 -7.08 1.52
CA GLN A 109 6.38 -5.84 1.02
C GLN A 109 5.72 -6.03 -0.35
N GLY A 110 6.37 -6.72 -1.28
CA GLY A 110 5.79 -6.99 -2.60
C GLY A 110 4.47 -7.77 -2.52
N ILE A 111 4.36 -8.74 -1.60
CA ILE A 111 3.13 -9.50 -1.37
C ILE A 111 2.03 -8.59 -0.80
N ARG A 112 2.35 -7.74 0.18
CA ARG A 112 1.41 -6.79 0.79
C ARG A 112 0.91 -5.75 -0.22
N ASP A 113 1.80 -5.24 -1.06
CA ASP A 113 1.48 -4.23 -2.07
C ASP A 113 0.58 -4.83 -3.16
N ALA A 114 0.86 -6.06 -3.60
CA ALA A 114 0.02 -6.78 -4.55
C ALA A 114 -1.41 -6.95 -4.00
N LYS A 115 -1.55 -7.43 -2.75
CA LYS A 115 -2.85 -7.58 -2.08
C LYS A 115 -3.57 -6.23 -1.91
N THR A 116 -2.84 -5.19 -1.52
CA THR A 116 -3.42 -3.86 -1.32
C THR A 116 -3.92 -3.27 -2.65
N ARG A 117 -3.19 -3.50 -3.74
CA ARG A 117 -3.58 -3.07 -5.08
C ARG A 117 -4.87 -3.75 -5.55
N GLU A 118 -5.04 -5.05 -5.29
CA GLU A 118 -6.28 -5.77 -5.60
C GLU A 118 -7.48 -5.16 -4.87
N ILE A 119 -7.33 -4.85 -3.58
CA ILE A 119 -8.37 -4.19 -2.77
C ILE A 119 -8.69 -2.81 -3.35
N TYR A 120 -7.67 -2.01 -3.65
CA TYR A 120 -7.82 -0.66 -4.19
C TYR A 120 -8.58 -0.65 -5.53
N ILE A 121 -8.27 -1.58 -6.44
CA ILE A 121 -8.95 -1.69 -7.73
C ILE A 121 -10.44 -2.02 -7.52
N ALA A 122 -10.74 -2.99 -6.66
CA ALA A 122 -12.13 -3.37 -6.37
C ALA A 122 -12.93 -2.22 -5.77
N ASP A 123 -12.33 -1.46 -4.86
CA ASP A 123 -12.97 -0.31 -4.22
C ASP A 123 -13.17 0.85 -5.22
N SER A 124 -12.20 1.08 -6.10
CA SER A 124 -12.30 2.09 -7.17
C SER A 124 -13.45 1.79 -8.14
N ILE A 125 -13.64 0.52 -8.52
CA ILE A 125 -14.74 0.09 -9.40
C ILE A 125 -16.10 0.33 -8.71
N LYS A 126 -16.22 -0.03 -7.43
CA LYS A 126 -17.45 0.20 -6.66
C LYS A 126 -17.76 1.70 -6.55
N ASN A 127 -16.76 2.51 -6.22
CA ASN A 127 -16.92 3.96 -6.09
C ASN A 127 -17.32 4.60 -7.43
N ALA A 128 -16.74 4.16 -8.55
CA ALA A 128 -17.15 4.61 -9.88
C ALA A 128 -18.61 4.28 -10.19
N ALA A 129 -19.08 3.07 -9.86
CA ALA A 129 -20.48 2.67 -10.06
C ALA A 129 -21.46 3.46 -9.17
N VAL A 130 -21.07 3.75 -7.93
CA VAL A 130 -21.85 4.60 -7.02
C VAL A 130 -21.92 6.03 -7.55
N GLN A 131 -20.80 6.58 -8.01
CA GLN A 131 -20.74 7.93 -8.58
C GLN A 131 -21.61 8.04 -9.83
N ASP A 132 -21.56 7.08 -10.75
CA ASP A 132 -22.43 7.03 -11.93
C ASP A 132 -23.90 7.04 -11.53
N SER A 133 -24.27 6.20 -10.55
CA SER A 133 -25.64 6.13 -10.03
C SER A 133 -26.11 7.47 -9.44
N VAL A 134 -25.25 8.15 -8.67
CA VAL A 134 -25.54 9.47 -8.10
C VAL A 134 -25.68 10.53 -9.20
N LEU A 135 -24.81 10.51 -10.21
CA LEU A 135 -24.88 11.43 -11.35
C LEU A 135 -26.17 11.21 -12.16
N ARG A 136 -26.58 9.97 -12.38
CA ARG A 136 -27.86 9.65 -13.03
C ARG A 136 -29.04 10.20 -12.24
N ILE A 137 -29.11 9.97 -10.93
CA ILE A 137 -30.18 10.51 -10.08
C ILE A 137 -30.19 12.05 -10.13
N LYS A 138 -29.01 12.69 -10.11
CA LYS A 138 -28.90 14.15 -10.23
C LYS A 138 -29.42 14.64 -11.58
N ALA A 139 -29.10 13.94 -12.67
CA ALA A 139 -29.60 14.24 -14.01
C ALA A 139 -31.12 14.07 -14.09
N ASP A 140 -31.67 12.98 -13.56
CA ASP A 140 -33.11 12.71 -13.52
C ASP A 140 -33.87 13.76 -12.69
N SER A 141 -33.32 14.14 -11.54
CA SER A 141 -33.88 15.20 -10.70
C SER A 141 -33.88 16.56 -11.41
N LEU A 142 -32.81 16.88 -12.14
CA LEU A 142 -32.73 18.09 -12.96
C LEU A 142 -33.76 18.04 -14.09
N ASP A 143 -33.86 16.90 -14.77
CA ASP A 143 -34.82 16.71 -15.86
C ASP A 143 -36.27 16.89 -15.39
N TRP A 144 -36.64 16.29 -14.25
CA TRP A 144 -37.95 16.47 -13.62
C TRP A 144 -38.24 17.96 -13.31
N GLN A 145 -37.27 18.69 -12.74
CA GLN A 145 -37.45 20.12 -12.46
C GLN A 145 -37.64 20.97 -13.72
N LEU A 146 -37.01 20.58 -14.82
CA LEU A 146 -37.11 21.24 -16.11
C LEU A 146 -38.38 20.82 -16.89
N THR A 147 -38.91 19.60 -16.69
CA THR A 147 -40.11 19.10 -17.41
C THR A 147 -41.42 19.39 -16.69
N LYS A 148 -41.45 19.54 -15.36
CA LYS A 148 -42.68 19.78 -14.59
C LYS A 148 -43.53 20.94 -15.11
N ASN A 149 -42.91 21.95 -15.71
CA ASN A 149 -43.58 23.13 -16.27
C ASN A 149 -43.80 23.06 -17.78
N LEU A 150 -43.23 22.07 -18.49
CA LEU A 150 -43.41 21.90 -19.93
C LEU A 150 -44.76 21.25 -20.27
N LEU A 151 -45.32 20.45 -19.35
CA LEU A 151 -46.66 19.87 -19.50
C LEU A 151 -47.77 20.93 -19.34
N PHE A 152 -47.49 22.02 -18.62
CA PHE A 152 -48.42 23.11 -18.42
C PHE A 152 -47.98 24.29 -19.30
N TRP A 153 -48.57 24.37 -20.48
CA TRP A 153 -48.28 25.38 -21.48
C TRP A 153 -48.73 26.76 -20.98
N LYS A 154 -47.98 27.40 -20.08
CA LYS A 154 -48.27 28.66 -19.35
C LYS A 154 -49.02 28.44 -18.03
N ASN A 155 -48.81 29.37 -17.08
CA ASN A 155 -49.32 29.39 -15.70
C ASN A 155 -50.65 28.62 -15.52
N LYS A 156 -50.72 27.81 -14.45
CA LYS A 156 -51.83 26.90 -14.08
C LYS A 156 -53.25 27.48 -14.23
N ASP A 157 -53.38 28.81 -14.25
CA ASP A 157 -54.65 29.55 -14.25
C ASP A 157 -54.98 30.28 -15.57
N SER A 158 -54.29 29.96 -16.69
CA SER A 158 -54.56 30.61 -17.99
C SER A 158 -55.70 29.93 -18.74
N ILE A 159 -56.83 30.64 -18.89
CA ILE A 159 -58.06 30.18 -19.59
C ILE A 159 -57.91 30.06 -21.13
N ALA A 160 -56.83 30.60 -21.69
CA ALA A 160 -56.53 30.58 -23.12
C ALA A 160 -55.44 29.54 -23.44
N LEU A 161 -55.76 28.27 -23.26
CA LEU A 161 -54.90 27.15 -23.62
C LEU A 161 -55.42 26.50 -24.90
N GLN A 162 -54.78 26.79 -26.04
CA GLN A 162 -54.90 25.92 -27.21
C GLN A 162 -53.69 24.98 -27.21
N PRO A 163 -53.89 23.65 -27.11
CA PRO A 163 -52.79 22.72 -27.22
C PRO A 163 -52.19 22.84 -28.61
N LYS A 164 -50.91 23.24 -28.72
CA LYS A 164 -50.23 23.06 -30.00
C LYS A 164 -49.96 21.55 -30.17
N PRO A 165 -50.22 20.99 -31.37
CA PRO A 165 -49.99 19.58 -31.62
C PRO A 165 -48.51 19.25 -31.47
N TRP A 166 -48.23 18.07 -30.92
CA TRP A 166 -46.88 17.54 -30.78
C TRP A 166 -46.23 17.37 -32.16
N SER A 167 -45.25 18.21 -32.49
CA SER A 167 -44.55 18.15 -33.78
C SER A 167 -43.40 17.13 -33.74
N ARG A 168 -43.03 16.60 -34.90
CA ARG A 168 -41.86 15.70 -35.05
C ARG A 168 -40.57 16.36 -34.54
N GLU A 169 -40.45 17.67 -34.72
CA GLU A 169 -39.31 18.46 -34.25
C GLU A 169 -39.29 18.59 -32.73
N ALA A 170 -40.46 18.77 -32.10
CA ALA A 170 -40.58 18.75 -30.65
C ALA A 170 -40.22 17.38 -30.08
N TYR A 171 -40.66 16.29 -30.74
CA TYR A 171 -40.27 14.92 -30.39
C TYR A 171 -38.76 14.72 -30.48
N GLN A 172 -38.14 15.12 -31.59
CA GLN A 172 -36.69 14.97 -31.79
C GLN A 172 -35.88 15.82 -30.81
N ALA A 173 -36.35 17.02 -30.48
CA ALA A 173 -35.69 17.86 -29.49
C ALA A 173 -35.88 17.30 -28.06
N PHE A 174 -37.04 16.72 -27.74
CA PHE A 174 -37.30 16.03 -26.47
C PHE A 174 -36.44 14.79 -26.31
N VAL A 175 -36.38 13.93 -27.34
CA VAL A 175 -35.51 12.76 -27.38
C VAL A 175 -34.03 13.18 -27.33
N GLY A 176 -33.65 14.21 -28.08
CA GLY A 176 -32.30 14.77 -28.04
C GLY A 176 -31.91 15.25 -26.65
N ARG A 177 -32.83 15.87 -25.91
CA ARG A 177 -32.62 16.23 -24.50
C ARG A 177 -32.45 15.00 -23.60
N MET A 178 -33.30 13.98 -23.74
CA MET A 178 -33.21 12.72 -22.96
C MET A 178 -31.86 12.03 -23.16
N PHE A 179 -31.29 12.12 -24.36
CA PHE A 179 -29.96 11.60 -24.68
C PHE A 179 -28.83 12.64 -24.55
N LEU A 180 -29.06 13.77 -23.87
CA LEU A 180 -28.08 14.83 -23.60
C LEU A 180 -27.39 15.41 -24.86
N VAL A 181 -28.08 15.42 -26.00
CA VAL A 181 -27.61 16.00 -27.26
C VAL A 181 -27.56 17.53 -27.13
N LYS A 182 -26.38 18.11 -27.37
CA LYS A 182 -26.12 19.55 -27.27
C LYS A 182 -27.10 20.38 -28.12
N GLY A 183 -27.65 21.46 -27.56
CA GLY A 183 -28.59 22.37 -28.23
C GLY A 183 -30.05 21.88 -28.27
N SER A 184 -30.36 20.69 -27.73
CA SER A 184 -31.73 20.17 -27.71
C SER A 184 -32.66 20.97 -26.79
N ASN A 185 -32.13 21.50 -25.69
CA ASN A 185 -32.88 22.34 -24.76
C ASN A 185 -33.28 23.69 -25.37
N GLU A 186 -32.39 24.31 -26.13
CA GLU A 186 -32.64 25.57 -26.85
C GLU A 186 -33.69 25.37 -27.95
N LYS A 187 -33.62 24.24 -28.67
CA LYS A 187 -34.63 23.86 -29.67
C LYS A 187 -36.00 23.61 -29.03
N LEU A 188 -36.06 22.90 -27.90
CA LEU A 188 -37.31 22.72 -27.14
C LEU A 188 -37.88 24.06 -26.68
N ALA A 189 -37.04 24.97 -26.19
CA ALA A 189 -37.46 26.28 -25.73
C ALA A 189 -38.05 27.16 -26.84
N GLY A 190 -37.47 27.10 -28.04
CA GLY A 190 -38.01 27.77 -29.22
C GLY A 190 -39.36 27.21 -29.66
N LEU A 191 -39.56 25.89 -29.54
CA LEU A 191 -40.78 25.20 -29.99
C LEU A 191 -41.96 25.33 -29.01
N LEU A 192 -41.68 25.35 -27.71
CA LEU A 192 -42.70 25.37 -26.64
C LEU A 192 -43.05 26.80 -26.15
N GLY A 193 -42.38 27.83 -26.70
CA GLY A 193 -42.57 29.23 -26.35
C GLY A 193 -41.78 29.64 -25.09
N GLN A 194 -41.17 30.82 -25.11
CA GLN A 194 -40.24 31.29 -24.05
C GLN A 194 -40.86 31.32 -22.65
N ASP A 195 -42.19 31.49 -22.52
CA ASP A 195 -42.90 31.56 -21.24
C ASP A 195 -42.88 30.22 -20.46
N THR A 196 -42.77 29.08 -21.14
CA THR A 196 -42.71 27.74 -20.50
C THR A 196 -41.30 27.40 -20.01
N VAL A 197 -40.28 27.94 -20.68
CA VAL A 197 -38.86 27.73 -20.35
C VAL A 197 -38.30 28.81 -19.42
N SER A 198 -38.86 30.02 -19.40
CA SER A 198 -38.44 31.09 -18.48
C SER A 198 -38.74 30.78 -17.00
N GLN A 199 -39.61 29.82 -16.71
CA GLN A 199 -39.81 29.26 -15.36
C GLN A 199 -38.90 28.07 -15.05
N THR A 200 -38.10 27.62 -16.03
CA THR A 200 -37.10 26.59 -15.80
C THR A 200 -35.84 27.26 -15.28
N THR A 201 -35.43 26.88 -14.07
CA THR A 201 -34.17 27.32 -13.47
C THR A 201 -33.03 26.98 -14.44
N SER A 202 -32.23 27.98 -14.85
CA SER A 202 -31.19 27.76 -15.87
C SER A 202 -30.19 26.71 -15.39
N LEU A 203 -29.68 25.88 -16.31
CA LEU A 203 -28.69 24.84 -16.01
C LEU A 203 -27.48 25.36 -15.22
N ASP A 204 -27.09 26.63 -15.43
CA ASP A 204 -25.96 27.25 -14.75
C ASP A 204 -26.25 27.58 -13.28
N SER A 205 -27.50 27.89 -12.94
CA SER A 205 -27.91 28.15 -11.54
C SER A 205 -28.00 26.89 -10.68
N LEU A 206 -27.96 25.70 -11.29
CA LEU A 206 -27.99 24.39 -10.59
C LEU A 206 -26.61 23.72 -10.48
N LYS A 207 -25.57 24.32 -11.07
CA LYS A 207 -24.16 23.91 -10.88
C LYS A 207 -23.53 24.46 -9.60
N ASN A 208 -24.10 25.51 -9.01
CA ASN A 208 -23.52 26.28 -7.89
C ASN A 208 -24.27 26.11 -6.54
N LYS A 209 -25.01 25.02 -6.36
CA LYS A 209 -25.58 24.59 -5.08
C LYS A 209 -25.16 23.16 -4.79
#